data_AF-W9S3J5-F1
#
_entry.id   AF-W9S3J5-F1
#
_cell.length_a   1.000
_cell.length_b   1.000
_cell.length_c   1.000
_cell.angle_alpha   90.00
_cell.angle_beta   90.00
_cell.angle_gamma   90.00
#
_symmetry.space_group_name_H-M   'P 1'
#
loop_
_entity.id
_entity.type
_entity.pdbx_description
1 polymer ?
#
loop_
_entity_poly.entity_id
_entity_poly.type
_entity_poly.pdbx_seq_one_letter_code
_entity_poly.pdbx_strand_id
1 'polypeptide(L)'
;MTCLTYVAPMFSSSYLNSSFCHLGFVKNKNFSSPIVVCHSQDGNTIKQIKKENKEGNITKNKVHLCKPSVLQKEDNKPPPLVSALKTSAEQNAASFHFPGHTRGRAAPSSLTQLIGVKPFLHDLPELPELDNLFSPEGPILYAQQEAAKLFGASETWFLVGGTTCGIQAAIMATCSPGDVLILPRNSHLSAVSAMVLSGAVPKYIIPEYNVEWDIAGGVIPSQASLV
;
A
#
# COMPACT_ATOMS: atom_id res chain seq x y z
N MET A 1 5.00 -6.57 4.45
CA MET A 1 4.24 -5.43 5.00
C MET A 1 3.08 -5.16 4.08
N THR A 2 1.86 -5.40 4.55
CA THR A 2 0.66 -4.96 3.83
C THR A 2 0.32 -3.57 4.36
N CYS A 3 0.42 -2.57 3.51
CA CYS A 3 0.10 -1.18 3.85
C CYS A 3 -1.41 -0.99 3.67
N LEU A 4 -2.13 -0.60 4.74
CA LEU A 4 -3.51 -0.16 4.60
C LEU A 4 -3.45 1.36 4.42
N THR A 5 -3.68 1.82 3.20
CA THR A 5 -3.93 3.23 2.94
C THR A 5 -5.36 3.54 3.37
N TYR A 6 -5.49 4.23 4.51
CA TYR A 6 -6.78 4.78 4.93
C TYR A 6 -6.84 6.24 4.48
N VAL A 7 -7.72 6.54 3.53
CA VAL A 7 -8.07 7.91 3.17
C VAL A 7 -9.27 8.28 4.04
N ALA A 8 -9.03 8.99 5.13
CA ALA A 8 -10.09 9.55 5.95
C ALA A 8 -10.81 10.67 5.16
N PRO A 9 -12.13 10.62 4.94
CA PRO A 9 -12.85 11.81 4.50
C PRO A 9 -12.95 12.77 5.69
N MET A 10 -12.26 13.91 5.60
CA MET A 10 -12.50 15.04 6.48
C MET A 10 -13.88 15.63 6.11
N PHE A 11 -14.94 15.17 6.77
CA PHE A 11 -16.26 15.79 6.63
C PHE A 11 -16.28 17.12 7.40
N SER A 12 -15.83 18.19 6.75
CA SER A 12 -16.30 19.54 7.06
C SER A 12 -17.65 19.73 6.38
N SER A 13 -18.67 20.07 7.15
CA SER A 13 -20.03 20.33 6.70
C SER A 13 -20.09 21.57 5.81
N SER A 14 -19.77 21.42 4.53
CA SER A 14 -20.26 22.21 3.39
C SER A 14 -19.54 21.77 2.11
N TYR A 15 -20.33 21.57 1.04
CA TYR A 15 -19.93 21.18 -0.32
C TYR A 15 -19.82 19.67 -0.61
N LEU A 16 -20.96 19.10 -0.98
CA LEU A 16 -21.05 17.92 -1.85
C LEU A 16 -20.38 18.25 -3.20
N ASN A 17 -19.23 17.64 -3.46
CA ASN A 17 -18.77 17.43 -4.83
C ASN A 17 -18.20 16.02 -4.97
N SER A 18 -18.75 15.28 -5.93
CA SER A 18 -18.43 13.89 -6.21
C SER A 18 -16.95 13.71 -6.52
N SER A 19 -16.24 12.99 -5.66
CA SER A 19 -14.93 12.42 -6.00
C SER A 19 -14.91 10.98 -5.50
N PHE A 20 -14.91 10.05 -6.46
CA PHE A 20 -14.81 8.62 -6.24
C PHE A 20 -13.47 8.28 -5.57
N CYS A 21 -13.50 7.72 -4.37
CA CYS A 21 -12.32 7.08 -3.77
C CYS A 21 -12.07 5.74 -4.47
N HIS A 22 -10.97 5.66 -5.23
CA HIS A 22 -10.53 4.42 -5.86
C HIS A 22 -9.68 3.63 -4.85
N LEU A 23 -10.08 2.41 -4.50
CA LEU A 23 -9.17 1.44 -3.87
C LEU A 23 -8.17 1.01 -4.95
N GLY A 24 -6.96 1.58 -4.93
CA GLY A 24 -5.93 1.33 -5.93
C GLY A 24 -4.99 0.21 -5.51
N PHE A 25 -5.03 -0.93 -6.21
CA PHE A 25 -3.88 -1.84 -6.25
C PHE A 25 -2.84 -1.25 -7.19
N VAL A 26 -1.73 -0.73 -6.65
CA VAL A 26 -0.61 -0.25 -7.45
C VAL A 26 0.07 -1.46 -8.10
N LYS A 27 -0.11 -1.62 -9.42
CA LYS A 27 0.73 -2.53 -10.24
C LYS A 27 2.16 -1.99 -10.22
N ASN A 28 3.03 -2.68 -9.51
CA ASN A 28 4.45 -2.38 -9.44
C ASN A 28 5.09 -2.55 -10.84
N LYS A 29 5.44 -1.43 -11.48
CA LYS A 29 6.30 -1.40 -12.66
C LYS A 29 7.62 -0.76 -12.26
N ASN A 30 8.58 -1.58 -11.85
CA ASN A 30 9.99 -1.22 -11.82
C ASN A 30 10.84 -2.46 -12.10
N PHE A 31 10.93 -2.81 -13.38
CA PHE A 31 12.12 -3.46 -13.92
C PHE A 31 12.74 -2.51 -14.94
N SER A 32 13.99 -2.15 -14.69
CA SER A 32 14.81 -1.29 -15.53
C SER A 32 15.04 -1.93 -16.89
N SER A 33 14.25 -1.53 -17.89
CA SER A 33 14.55 -1.62 -19.32
C SER A 33 13.57 -0.71 -20.08
N PRO A 34 13.99 0.09 -21.08
CA PRO A 34 13.07 0.94 -21.81
C PRO A 34 12.15 0.07 -22.68
N ILE A 35 10.91 -0.13 -22.24
CA ILE A 35 9.84 -0.69 -23.09
C ILE A 35 9.18 0.48 -23.80
N VAL A 36 9.47 0.63 -25.09
CA VAL A 36 8.73 1.53 -25.98
C VAL A 36 7.37 0.88 -26.26
N VAL A 37 6.30 1.44 -25.71
CA VAL A 37 4.92 1.04 -26.02
C VAL A 37 4.41 1.97 -27.11
N CYS A 38 4.32 1.47 -28.35
CA CYS A 38 3.61 2.14 -29.43
C CYS A 38 2.14 1.74 -29.41
N HIS A 39 1.22 2.71 -29.35
CA HIS A 39 -0.17 2.47 -29.71
C HIS A 39 -0.33 2.63 -31.22
N SER A 40 -0.68 1.56 -31.93
CA SER A 40 -1.23 1.63 -33.27
C SER A 40 -2.75 1.60 -33.15
N GLN A 41 -3.42 2.67 -33.58
CA GLN A 41 -4.78 2.54 -34.08
C GLN A 41 -4.66 2.13 -35.55
N ASP A 42 -5.56 1.25 -35.95
CA ASP A 42 -5.82 0.73 -37.29
C ASP A 42 -4.92 -0.42 -37.76
N GLY A 43 -5.60 -1.53 -38.06
CA GLY A 43 -4.99 -2.78 -38.49
C GLY A 43 -4.57 -2.76 -39.95
N ASN A 44 -3.35 -3.23 -40.22
CA ASN A 44 -3.08 -4.32 -41.18
C ASN A 44 -1.57 -4.61 -41.27
N THR A 45 -1.26 -5.90 -41.32
CA THR A 45 -0.08 -6.53 -41.92
C THR A 45 1.31 -6.26 -41.29
N ILE A 46 1.88 -7.34 -40.74
CA ILE A 46 3.28 -7.48 -40.30
C ILE A 46 4.24 -7.38 -41.50
N LYS A 47 5.22 -6.45 -41.45
CA LYS A 47 6.52 -6.59 -42.12
C LYS A 47 7.65 -6.02 -41.25
N GLN A 48 8.66 -6.86 -41.01
CA GLN A 48 9.95 -6.46 -40.44
C GLN A 48 10.70 -5.52 -41.40
N ILE A 49 11.19 -4.35 -40.94
CA ILE A 49 12.27 -3.62 -41.64
C ILE A 49 13.24 -2.99 -40.62
N LYS A 50 14.53 -3.09 -40.96
CA LYS A 50 15.76 -2.68 -40.26
C LYS A 50 15.93 -1.16 -40.10
N LYS A 51 16.79 -0.81 -39.13
CA LYS A 51 17.47 0.49 -38.90
C LYS A 51 17.90 1.19 -40.19
N GLU A 52 17.65 2.50 -40.29
CA GLU A 52 18.56 3.47 -40.94
C GLU A 52 18.23 4.92 -40.52
N ASN A 53 19.30 5.72 -40.37
CA ASN A 53 19.30 7.14 -40.01
C ASN A 53 18.95 8.02 -41.22
N LYS A 54 18.22 9.14 -41.04
CA LYS A 54 18.52 10.47 -41.61
C LYS A 54 17.50 11.56 -41.24
N GLU A 55 18.02 12.79 -41.26
CA GLU A 55 17.45 14.09 -40.89
C GLU A 55 16.20 14.52 -41.71
N GLY A 56 15.36 15.39 -41.14
CA GLY A 56 14.38 16.17 -41.92
C GLY A 56 13.27 16.85 -41.12
N ASN A 57 13.29 18.19 -41.09
CA ASN A 57 12.35 19.13 -40.46
C ASN A 57 10.87 18.98 -40.87
N ILE A 58 9.92 19.04 -39.92
CA ILE A 58 8.53 19.51 -40.16
C ILE A 58 7.94 20.27 -38.93
N THR A 59 7.33 21.40 -39.28
CA THR A 59 6.49 22.41 -38.62
C THR A 59 5.94 22.27 -37.17
N LYS A 60 5.99 23.44 -36.48
CA LYS A 60 5.41 23.75 -35.17
C LYS A 60 3.90 23.49 -35.11
N ASN A 61 3.46 22.54 -34.28
CA ASN A 61 2.13 22.53 -33.67
C ASN A 61 2.30 22.42 -32.15
N LYS A 62 1.79 23.43 -31.43
CA LYS A 62 1.91 23.60 -29.99
C LYS A 62 0.93 22.66 -29.28
N VAL A 63 1.34 21.41 -29.09
CA VAL A 63 0.67 20.51 -28.14
C VAL A 63 0.95 21.05 -26.75
N HIS A 64 -0.09 21.40 -25.99
CA HIS A 64 0.05 21.74 -24.58
C HIS A 64 0.35 20.44 -23.82
N LEU A 65 1.63 20.09 -23.80
CA LEU A 65 2.15 18.99 -23.03
C LEU A 65 2.03 19.39 -21.56
N CYS A 66 1.02 18.87 -20.85
CA CYS A 66 1.06 18.81 -19.40
C CYS A 66 2.37 18.11 -19.05
N LYS A 67 3.34 18.88 -18.56
CA LYS A 67 4.61 18.33 -18.11
C LYS A 67 4.26 17.30 -17.04
N PRO A 68 4.65 16.02 -17.19
CA PRO A 68 4.61 15.13 -16.04
C PRO A 68 5.39 15.84 -14.95
N SER A 69 4.74 16.04 -13.80
CA SER A 69 5.40 16.54 -12.61
C SER A 69 6.64 15.69 -12.42
N VAL A 70 7.79 16.35 -12.52
CA VAL A 70 9.10 15.73 -12.38
C VAL A 70 9.07 14.97 -11.06
N LEU A 71 8.99 13.63 -11.13
CA LEU A 71 9.36 12.77 -10.02
C LEU A 71 10.83 13.11 -9.77
N GLN A 72 11.06 13.92 -8.74
CA GLN A 72 12.39 14.31 -8.34
C GLN A 72 13.16 13.02 -8.10
N LYS A 73 14.34 12.94 -8.72
CA LYS A 73 15.26 11.83 -8.58
C LYS A 73 15.62 11.74 -7.10
N GLU A 74 15.01 10.81 -6.38
CA GLU A 74 15.29 10.62 -4.95
C GLU A 74 16.77 10.28 -4.78
N ASP A 75 17.40 10.92 -3.80
CA ASP A 75 18.70 10.53 -3.29
C ASP A 75 18.68 9.03 -3.00
N ASN A 76 19.77 8.31 -3.32
CA ASN A 76 19.95 6.87 -3.10
C ASN A 76 19.98 6.47 -1.60
N LYS A 77 19.21 7.13 -0.74
CA LYS A 77 19.14 6.89 0.69
C LYS A 77 18.15 5.75 0.98
N PRO A 78 18.51 4.78 1.84
CA PRO A 78 17.56 3.75 2.25
C PRO A 78 16.37 4.37 3.02
N PRO A 79 15.19 3.74 3.00
CA PRO A 79 14.03 4.22 3.75
C PRO A 79 14.35 4.46 5.24
N PRO A 80 13.68 5.41 5.92
CA PRO A 80 13.98 5.82 7.29
C PRO A 80 14.07 4.66 8.27
N LEU A 81 13.07 3.77 8.29
CA LEU A 81 13.02 2.62 9.17
C LEU A 81 14.13 1.60 8.87
N VAL A 82 14.44 1.37 7.60
CA VAL A 82 15.52 0.45 7.18
C VAL A 82 16.89 1.01 7.61
N SER A 83 17.08 2.32 7.45
CA SER A 83 18.28 3.01 7.91
C SER A 83 18.46 2.88 9.42
N ALA A 84 17.40 3.13 10.19
CA ALA A 84 17.42 3.03 11.65
C ALA A 84 17.72 1.61 12.14
N LEU A 85 17.07 0.59 11.55
CA LEU A 85 17.33 -0.82 11.86
C LEU A 85 18.77 -1.23 11.56
N LYS A 86 19.34 -0.74 10.45
CA LYS A 86 20.75 -1.01 10.12
C LYS A 86 21.68 -0.38 11.16
N THR A 87 21.47 0.90 11.50
CA THR A 87 22.30 1.61 12.48
C THR A 87 22.21 0.98 13.87
N SER A 88 21.02 0.60 14.35
CA SER A 88 20.87 -0.08 15.66
C SER A 88 21.47 -1.50 15.65
N ALA A 89 21.43 -2.21 14.51
CA ALA A 89 22.09 -3.49 14.38
C ALA A 89 23.64 -3.41 14.40
N GLU A 90 24.21 -2.28 13.98
CA GLU A 90 25.66 -2.03 14.03
C GLU A 90 26.15 -1.62 15.43
N GLN A 91 25.24 -1.15 16.30
CA GLN A 91 25.56 -0.87 17.69
C GLN A 91 25.81 -2.18 18.45
N ASN A 92 27.04 -2.38 18.90
CA ASN A 92 27.43 -3.55 19.70
C ASN A 92 27.19 -3.33 21.20
N ALA A 93 26.00 -2.83 21.54
CA ALA A 93 25.58 -2.64 22.92
C ALA A 93 25.24 -3.99 23.57
N ALA A 94 25.50 -4.11 24.88
CA ALA A 94 25.03 -5.25 25.65
C ALA A 94 23.51 -5.22 25.72
N SER A 95 22.87 -6.26 25.17
CA SER A 95 21.42 -6.39 25.19
C SER A 95 20.96 -7.05 26.49
N PHE A 96 20.32 -6.26 27.34
CA PHE A 96 19.59 -6.72 28.54
C PHE A 96 18.07 -6.58 28.35
N HIS A 97 17.62 -6.58 27.10
CA HIS A 97 16.23 -6.44 26.70
C HIS A 97 15.77 -7.69 25.95
N PHE A 98 14.45 -7.83 25.74
CA PHE A 98 13.92 -8.82 24.82
C PHE A 98 14.30 -8.47 23.36
N PRO A 99 14.33 -9.45 22.43
CA PRO A 99 14.07 -10.88 22.62
C PRO A 99 15.25 -11.67 23.23
N GLY A 100 14.94 -12.77 23.92
CA GLY A 100 15.90 -13.56 24.72
C GLY A 100 16.97 -14.34 23.93
N HIS A 101 16.94 -14.31 22.59
CA HIS A 101 18.04 -14.85 21.78
C HIS A 101 19.28 -13.94 21.78
N THR A 102 19.20 -12.75 22.40
CA THR A 102 20.33 -11.82 22.62
C THR A 102 21.11 -11.57 21.34
N ARG A 103 20.41 -11.09 20.31
CA ARG A 103 20.99 -10.80 18.98
C ARG A 103 21.63 -12.02 18.29
N GLY A 104 21.16 -13.22 18.62
CA GLY A 104 21.58 -14.47 18.01
C GLY A 104 22.59 -15.27 18.85
N ARG A 105 23.10 -14.71 19.95
CA ARG A 105 24.05 -15.40 20.85
C ARG A 105 23.42 -16.59 21.58
N ALA A 106 22.14 -16.47 21.92
CA ALA A 106 21.36 -17.52 22.56
C ALA A 106 20.37 -18.19 21.59
N ALA A 107 20.49 -17.92 20.29
CA ALA A 107 19.66 -18.60 19.28
C ALA A 107 20.12 -20.06 19.10
N PRO A 108 19.19 -21.03 18.90
CA PRO A 108 19.54 -22.41 18.61
C PRO A 108 20.46 -22.51 17.38
N SER A 109 21.53 -23.31 17.50
CA SER A 109 22.52 -23.47 16.42
C SER A 109 21.92 -24.00 15.12
N SER A 110 20.96 -24.91 15.21
CA SER A 110 20.22 -25.44 14.05
C SER A 110 19.50 -24.32 13.28
N LEU A 111 18.96 -23.34 13.99
CA LEU A 111 18.23 -22.23 13.37
C LEU A 111 19.20 -21.19 12.78
N THR A 112 20.28 -20.86 13.49
CA THR A 112 21.29 -19.93 12.96
C THR A 112 22.03 -20.50 11.74
N GLN A 113 22.20 -21.82 11.66
CA GLN A 113 22.71 -22.49 10.46
C GLN A 113 21.74 -22.42 9.28
N LEU A 114 20.43 -22.45 9.53
CA LEU A 114 19.40 -22.43 8.49
C LEU A 114 19.17 -21.04 7.89
N ILE A 115 18.97 -20.02 8.72
CA ILE A 115 18.58 -18.66 8.28
C ILE A 115 19.69 -17.61 8.44
N GLY A 116 20.84 -18.00 9.00
CA GLY A 116 21.93 -17.10 9.35
C GLY A 116 21.69 -16.34 10.65
N VAL A 117 22.72 -15.59 11.08
CA VAL A 117 22.66 -14.77 12.31
C VAL A 117 22.02 -13.41 12.07
N LYS A 118 22.09 -12.88 10.84
CA LYS A 118 21.62 -11.53 10.51
C LYS A 118 20.16 -11.25 10.87
N PRO A 119 19.18 -12.15 10.66
CA PRO A 119 17.81 -11.90 11.09
C PRO A 119 17.69 -11.57 12.58
N PHE A 120 18.44 -12.28 13.43
CA PHE A 120 18.47 -12.05 14.88
C PHE A 120 19.13 -10.73 15.28
N LEU A 121 19.99 -10.16 14.44
CA LEU A 121 20.58 -8.84 14.71
C LEU A 121 19.57 -7.71 14.50
N HIS A 122 18.58 -7.93 13.64
CA HIS A 122 17.53 -6.96 13.31
C HIS A 122 16.21 -7.22 14.05
N ASP A 123 16.10 -8.34 14.78
CA ASP A 123 14.99 -8.60 15.70
C ASP A 123 15.21 -7.84 17.01
N LEU A 124 14.70 -6.62 17.04
CA LEU A 124 14.91 -5.63 18.09
C LEU A 124 13.56 -5.15 18.62
N PRO A 125 13.45 -4.87 19.94
CA PRO A 125 12.23 -4.36 20.52
C PRO A 125 12.07 -2.86 20.20
N GLU A 126 11.08 -2.24 20.83
CA GLU A 126 10.89 -0.79 20.85
C GLU A 126 12.05 -0.11 21.60
N LEU A 127 13.15 0.13 20.90
CA LEU A 127 14.30 0.90 21.39
C LEU A 127 14.09 2.39 21.08
N PRO A 128 14.62 3.31 21.91
CA PRO A 128 14.46 4.76 21.69
C PRO A 128 14.85 5.22 20.28
N GLU A 129 15.84 4.58 19.66
CA GLU A 129 16.29 4.90 18.30
C GLU A 129 15.47 4.24 17.18
N LEU A 130 14.60 3.26 17.51
CA LEU A 130 13.79 2.51 16.55
C LEU A 130 12.31 2.88 16.54
N ASP A 131 11.85 3.63 17.55
CA ASP A 131 10.47 4.11 17.72
C ASP A 131 9.51 3.06 18.34
N ASN A 132 8.31 3.51 18.68
CA ASN A 132 7.19 2.70 19.13
C ASN A 132 6.14 2.59 18.03
N LEU A 133 5.77 1.37 17.62
CA LEU A 133 4.78 1.16 16.56
C LEU A 133 3.38 1.70 16.90
N PHE A 134 3.00 1.69 18.18
CA PHE A 134 1.68 2.13 18.65
C PHE A 134 1.55 3.66 18.76
N SER A 135 2.66 4.36 18.93
CA SER A 135 2.73 5.82 19.02
C SER A 135 4.00 6.32 18.34
N PRO A 136 4.04 6.29 16.99
CA PRO A 136 5.27 6.56 16.26
C PRO A 136 5.62 8.05 16.27
N GLU A 137 6.86 8.36 16.64
CA GLU A 137 7.42 9.72 16.70
C GLU A 137 8.71 9.90 15.89
N GLY A 138 9.31 8.80 15.42
CA GLY A 138 10.64 8.73 14.84
C GLY A 138 10.67 7.95 13.51
N PRO A 139 11.63 7.02 13.31
CA PRO A 139 11.81 6.32 12.04
C PRO A 139 10.55 5.64 11.48
N ILE A 140 9.64 5.16 12.33
CA ILE A 140 8.36 4.59 11.88
C ILE A 140 7.46 5.69 11.33
N LEU A 141 7.30 6.81 12.04
CA LEU A 141 6.51 7.96 11.58
C LEU A 141 7.02 8.50 10.24
N TYR A 142 8.33 8.68 10.11
CA TYR A 142 8.92 9.18 8.85
C TYR A 142 8.68 8.21 7.70
N ALA A 143 8.81 6.90 7.94
CA ALA A 143 8.52 5.88 6.93
C ALA A 143 7.03 5.86 6.54
N GLN A 144 6.13 6.07 7.50
CA GLN A 144 4.70 6.20 7.26
C GLN A 144 4.37 7.45 6.42
N GLN A 145 5.00 8.59 6.68
CA GLN A 145 4.83 9.82 5.90
C GLN A 145 5.35 9.68 4.47
N GLU A 146 6.50 9.02 4.28
CA GLU A 146 7.01 8.71 2.94
C GLU A 146 6.08 7.75 2.19
N ALA A 147 5.54 6.74 2.88
CA ALA A 147 4.56 5.83 2.29
C ALA A 147 3.26 6.55 1.91
N ALA A 148 2.76 7.47 2.75
CA ALA A 148 1.57 8.27 2.45
C ALA A 148 1.76 9.09 1.17
N LYS A 149 2.92 9.74 1.01
CA LYS A 149 3.28 10.45 -0.23
C LYS A 149 3.34 9.52 -1.45
N LEU A 150 3.96 8.36 -1.30
CA LEU A 150 4.11 7.38 -2.38
C LEU A 150 2.74 6.85 -2.87
N PHE A 151 1.83 6.56 -1.93
CA PHE A 151 0.51 6.03 -2.26
C PHE A 151 -0.54 7.10 -2.55
N GLY A 152 -0.21 8.39 -2.38
CA GLY A 152 -1.16 9.50 -2.54
C GLY A 152 -2.27 9.51 -1.47
N ALA A 153 -1.97 9.01 -0.28
CA ALA A 153 -2.89 9.01 0.87
C ALA A 153 -2.62 10.21 1.78
N SER A 154 -3.64 10.64 2.53
CA SER A 154 -3.47 11.65 3.57
C SER A 154 -2.55 11.15 4.70
N GLU A 155 -2.78 9.91 5.13
CA GLU A 155 -2.03 9.26 6.20
C GLU A 155 -1.82 7.78 5.85
N THR A 156 -0.84 7.14 6.50
CA THR A 156 -0.54 5.72 6.31
C THR A 156 -0.10 5.10 7.62
N TRP A 157 -0.71 3.97 7.98
CA TRP A 157 -0.35 3.19 9.16
C TRP A 157 0.26 1.85 8.75
N PHE A 158 1.37 1.49 9.38
CA PHE A 158 1.99 0.18 9.18
C PHE A 158 1.32 -0.87 10.04
N LEU A 159 0.99 -2.01 9.42
CA LEU A 159 0.31 -3.13 10.07
C LEU A 159 1.18 -4.38 10.06
N VAL A 160 1.24 -5.04 11.22
CA VAL A 160 1.93 -6.33 11.39
C VAL A 160 0.98 -7.53 11.40
N GLY A 161 -0.33 -7.29 11.61
CA GLY A 161 -1.39 -8.32 11.61
C GLY A 161 -2.06 -8.59 10.26
N GLY A 162 -1.47 -8.09 9.17
CA GLY A 162 -2.03 -8.21 7.82
C GLY A 162 -3.28 -7.36 7.58
N THR A 163 -3.91 -7.52 6.41
CA THR A 163 -5.08 -6.71 6.00
C THR A 163 -6.29 -6.92 6.91
N THR A 164 -6.43 -8.12 7.50
CA THR A 164 -7.53 -8.43 8.43
C THR A 164 -7.54 -7.47 9.62
N CYS A 165 -6.40 -7.25 10.27
CA CYS A 165 -6.33 -6.32 11.40
C CYS A 165 -6.59 -4.87 10.95
N GLY A 166 -6.16 -4.52 9.73
CA GLY A 166 -6.42 -3.20 9.16
C GLY A 166 -7.89 -2.93 8.87
N ILE A 167 -8.60 -3.89 8.28
CA ILE A 167 -10.04 -3.79 8.03
C ILE A 167 -10.81 -3.69 9.35
N GLN A 168 -10.43 -4.50 10.34
CA GLN A 168 -11.03 -4.45 11.67
C GLN A 168 -10.78 -3.09 12.34
N ALA A 169 -9.54 -2.62 12.35
CA ALA A 169 -9.19 -1.32 12.91
C ALA A 169 -9.96 -0.18 12.22
N ALA A 170 -10.03 -0.19 10.89
CA ALA A 170 -10.77 0.82 10.13
C ALA A 170 -12.25 0.84 10.50
N ILE A 171 -12.94 -0.30 10.47
CA ILE A 171 -14.37 -0.37 10.77
C ILE A 171 -14.65 -0.02 12.24
N MET A 172 -13.87 -0.54 13.20
CA MET A 172 -14.08 -0.26 14.62
C MET A 172 -13.75 1.21 14.98
N ALA A 173 -12.84 1.85 14.24
CA ALA A 173 -12.54 3.27 14.44
C ALA A 173 -13.64 4.19 13.87
N THR A 174 -14.37 3.74 12.84
CA THR A 174 -15.38 4.57 12.15
C THR A 174 -16.82 4.31 12.57
N CYS A 175 -17.15 3.09 13.01
CA CYS A 175 -18.52 2.66 13.25
C CYS A 175 -18.76 2.40 14.74
N SER A 176 -19.85 2.95 15.26
CA SER A 176 -20.41 2.63 16.57
C SER A 176 -21.44 1.49 16.50
N PRO A 177 -21.77 0.84 17.62
CA PRO A 177 -22.84 -0.15 17.64
C PRO A 177 -24.17 0.43 17.13
N GLY A 178 -24.79 -0.26 16.16
CA GLY A 178 -26.02 0.18 15.51
C GLY A 178 -25.83 1.02 14.24
N ASP A 179 -24.62 1.52 13.96
CA ASP A 179 -24.33 2.24 12.72
C ASP A 179 -24.45 1.33 11.51
N VAL A 180 -24.91 1.88 10.39
CA VAL A 180 -25.09 1.13 9.15
C VAL A 180 -23.80 1.15 8.33
N LEU A 181 -23.23 -0.02 8.06
CA LEU A 181 -22.09 -0.18 7.17
C LEU A 181 -22.54 -0.74 5.81
N ILE A 182 -22.25 -0.02 4.74
CA ILE A 182 -22.54 -0.45 3.37
C ILE A 182 -21.36 -1.28 2.85
N LEU A 183 -21.65 -2.51 2.38
CA LEU A 183 -20.62 -3.40 1.86
C LEU A 183 -21.16 -4.35 0.78
N PRO A 184 -20.33 -4.77 -0.19
CA PRO A 184 -20.74 -5.80 -1.13
C PRO A 184 -20.87 -7.16 -0.43
N ARG A 185 -21.78 -8.01 -0.90
CA ARG A 185 -22.07 -9.32 -0.30
C ARG A 185 -20.90 -10.30 -0.39
N ASN A 186 -20.02 -10.12 -1.37
CA ASN A 186 -18.78 -10.89 -1.52
C ASN A 186 -17.58 -10.28 -0.75
N SER A 187 -17.82 -9.40 0.23
CA SER A 187 -16.76 -8.86 1.08
C SER A 187 -16.00 -9.96 1.81
N HIS A 188 -14.70 -9.73 2.05
CA HIS A 188 -13.84 -10.65 2.77
C HIS A 188 -14.34 -10.88 4.21
N LEU A 189 -14.11 -12.08 4.75
CA LEU A 189 -14.57 -12.49 6.09
C LEU A 189 -14.12 -11.52 7.21
N SER A 190 -12.99 -10.84 7.02
CA SER A 190 -12.49 -9.83 7.97
C SER A 190 -13.44 -8.64 8.14
N ALA A 191 -14.18 -8.23 7.12
CA ALA A 191 -15.18 -7.17 7.24
C ALA A 191 -16.39 -7.67 8.05
N VAL A 192 -16.78 -8.93 7.84
CA VAL A 192 -17.87 -9.56 8.61
C VAL A 192 -17.48 -9.69 10.09
N SER A 193 -16.27 -10.15 10.39
CA SER A 193 -15.81 -10.24 11.78
C SER A 193 -15.70 -8.86 12.42
N ALA A 194 -15.26 -7.84 11.69
CA ALA A 194 -15.24 -6.47 12.18
C ALA A 194 -16.63 -5.94 12.55
N MET A 195 -17.67 -6.22 11.75
CA MET A 195 -19.05 -5.83 12.06
C MET A 195 -19.59 -6.53 13.32
N VAL A 196 -19.24 -7.80 13.52
CA VAL A 196 -19.60 -8.53 14.75
C VAL A 196 -18.92 -7.87 15.97
N LEU A 197 -17.66 -7.45 15.84
CA LEU A 197 -16.92 -6.79 16.92
C LEU A 197 -17.41 -5.36 17.19
N SER A 198 -17.71 -4.58 16.16
CA SER A 198 -18.15 -3.19 16.30
C SER A 198 -19.63 -3.05 16.62
N GLY A 199 -20.45 -4.07 16.37
CA GLY A 199 -21.91 -3.99 16.44
C GLY A 199 -22.52 -3.21 15.28
N ALA A 200 -21.77 -2.96 14.20
CA ALA A 200 -22.29 -2.31 12.99
C ALA A 200 -23.31 -3.21 12.28
N VAL A 201 -24.37 -2.60 11.75
CA VAL A 201 -25.43 -3.28 11.02
C VAL A 201 -25.10 -3.29 9.53
N PRO A 202 -24.94 -4.46 8.90
CA PRO A 202 -24.64 -4.52 7.47
C PRO A 202 -25.84 -4.09 6.62
N LYS A 203 -25.58 -3.29 5.59
CA LYS A 203 -26.48 -3.16 4.44
C LYS A 203 -25.75 -3.62 3.18
N TYR A 204 -26.19 -4.78 2.67
CA TYR A 204 -25.47 -5.47 1.60
C TYR A 204 -25.86 -4.99 0.21
N ILE A 205 -24.85 -4.79 -0.62
CA ILE A 205 -25.01 -4.66 -2.07
C ILE A 205 -24.70 -6.02 -2.72
N ILE A 206 -25.57 -6.51 -3.59
CA ILE A 206 -25.33 -7.74 -4.35
C ILE A 206 -24.51 -7.36 -5.61
N PRO A 207 -23.26 -7.81 -5.74
CA PRO A 207 -22.48 -7.58 -6.96
C PRO A 207 -23.14 -8.25 -8.17
N GLU A 208 -22.81 -7.76 -9.37
CA GLU A 208 -23.15 -8.50 -10.59
C GLU A 208 -22.56 -9.91 -10.54
N TYR A 209 -23.19 -10.86 -11.21
CA TYR A 209 -22.72 -12.25 -11.23
C TYR A 209 -22.77 -12.78 -12.66
N ASN A 210 -21.62 -13.24 -13.15
CA ASN A 210 -21.52 -13.83 -14.47
C ASN A 210 -21.73 -15.35 -14.35
N VAL A 211 -22.90 -15.80 -14.82
CA VAL A 211 -23.32 -17.20 -14.73
C VAL A 211 -22.48 -18.12 -15.62
N GLU A 212 -22.00 -17.64 -16.77
CA GLU A 212 -21.22 -18.46 -17.71
C GLU A 212 -19.86 -18.84 -17.13
N TRP A 213 -19.25 -17.92 -16.38
CA TRP A 213 -17.90 -18.09 -15.82
C TRP A 213 -17.88 -18.41 -14.33
N ASP A 214 -19.04 -18.40 -13.65
CA ASP A 214 -19.16 -18.54 -12.18
C ASP A 214 -18.24 -17.56 -11.43
N ILE A 215 -18.28 -16.29 -11.84
CA ILE A 215 -17.49 -15.22 -11.23
C ILE A 215 -18.37 -14.08 -10.75
N ALA A 216 -18.00 -13.54 -9.59
CA ALA A 216 -18.55 -12.29 -9.10
C ALA A 216 -17.99 -11.12 -9.94
N GLY A 217 -18.89 -10.27 -10.42
CA GLY A 217 -18.61 -9.01 -11.08
C GLY A 217 -18.45 -7.85 -10.09
N GLY A 218 -18.50 -6.64 -10.62
CA GLY A 218 -18.36 -5.40 -9.86
C GLY A 218 -19.64 -4.96 -9.16
N VAL A 219 -19.52 -3.87 -8.40
CA VAL A 219 -20.64 -3.09 -7.89
C VAL A 219 -20.77 -1.83 -8.76
N ILE A 220 -22.00 -1.52 -9.18
CA ILE A 220 -22.28 -0.30 -9.96
C ILE A 220 -22.75 0.84 -9.04
N PRO A 221 -22.49 2.11 -9.37
CA PRO A 221 -22.82 3.24 -8.50
C PRO A 221 -24.31 3.34 -8.14
N SER A 222 -25.21 2.98 -9.06
CA SER A 222 -26.67 3.01 -8.82
C SER A 222 -27.12 2.04 -7.73
N GLN A 223 -26.38 0.95 -7.49
CA GLN A 223 -26.68 0.01 -6.41
C GLN A 223 -26.38 0.60 -5.04
N ALA A 224 -25.40 1.49 -4.93
CA ALA A 224 -25.10 2.17 -3.67
C ALA A 224 -26.12 3.27 -3.35
N SER A 225 -26.73 3.90 -4.36
CA SER A 225 -27.76 4.92 -4.17
C SER A 225 -29.11 4.39 -3.67
N LEU A 226 -29.33 3.08 -3.76
CA LEU A 226 -30.55 2.39 -3.31
C LEU A 226 -30.48 1.95 -1.84
N VAL A 227 -29.36 2.23 -1.20
CA VAL A 227 -28.97 1.81 0.15
C VAL A 227 -28.91 3.04 1.04
#